data_AF-A0A7C3M564-F1
#
_entry.id   AF-A0A7C3M564-F1
#
_cell.length_a   1.000
_cell.length_b   1.000
_cell.length_c   1.000
_cell.angle_alpha   90.00
_cell.angle_beta   90.00
_cell.angle_gamma   90.00
#
_symmetry.space_group_name_H-M   'P 1'
#
loop_
_entity.id
_entity.type
_entity.pdbx_description
1 polymer ?
#
loop_
_entity_poly.entity_id
_entity_poly.type
_entity_poly.pdbx_seq_one_letter_code
_entity_poly.pdbx_strand_id
1 'polypeptide(L)'
;TLEKIISMFRKYRDYFSDLLSEGIEKGEFAELDCKTASYTIIAFALGMLIQRLFPSGEEDWEELAKNGLEIVLAGLRNEKNL
;
A
#
# COMPACT_ATOMS: atom_id res chain seq x y z
N THR A 1 -4.36 24.68 3.17
CA THR A 1 -3.57 23.68 3.94
C THR A 1 -4.13 22.28 3.78
N LEU A 2 -5.44 22.05 3.99
CA LEU A 2 -6.10 20.76 3.77
C LEU A 2 -6.16 20.31 2.29
N GLU A 3 -6.51 21.21 1.37
CA GLU A 3 -6.57 20.90 -0.08
C GLU A 3 -5.25 20.35 -0.65
N LYS A 4 -4.11 20.84 -0.16
CA LYS A 4 -2.79 20.34 -0.58
C LYS A 4 -2.57 18.90 -0.13
N ILE A 5 -3.00 18.57 1.09
CA ILE A 5 -2.92 17.21 1.64
C ILE A 5 -3.83 16.27 0.84
N ILE A 6 -5.07 16.68 0.56
CA ILE A 6 -6.01 15.91 -0.26
C ILE A 6 -5.43 15.66 -1.66
N SER A 7 -4.89 16.71 -2.30
CA SER A 7 -4.26 16.59 -3.62
C SER A 7 -3.08 15.63 -3.61
N MET A 8 -2.23 15.67 -2.57
CA MET A 8 -1.11 14.75 -2.42
C MET A 8 -1.58 13.28 -2.31
N PHE A 9 -2.59 13.00 -1.49
CA PHE A 9 -3.14 11.64 -1.39
C PHE A 9 -3.88 11.18 -2.64
N ARG A 10 -4.48 12.09 -3.42
CA ARG A 10 -4.98 11.75 -4.77
C ARG A 10 -3.83 11.29 -5.65
N LYS A 11 -2.75 12.07 -5.76
CA LYS A 11 -1.58 11.72 -6.57
C LYS A 11 -0.96 10.38 -6.18
N TYR A 12 -0.86 10.06 -4.88
CA TYR A 12 -0.33 8.76 -4.48
C TYR A 12 -1.25 7.59 -4.86
N ARG A 13 -2.58 7.77 -4.73
CA ARG A 13 -3.52 6.72 -5.16
C ARG A 13 -3.51 6.53 -6.66
N ASP A 14 -3.43 7.61 -7.43
CA ASP A 14 -3.32 7.56 -8.89
C ASP A 14 -2.03 6.82 -9.29
N TYR A 15 -0.90 7.19 -8.69
CA TYR A 15 0.39 6.52 -8.91
C TYR A 15 0.34 5.01 -8.63
N PHE A 16 -0.20 4.60 -7.47
CA PHE A 16 -0.30 3.17 -7.17
C PHE A 16 -1.31 2.45 -8.05
N SER A 17 -2.39 3.11 -8.47
CA SER A 17 -3.34 2.53 -9.42
C SER A 17 -2.67 2.25 -10.77
N ASP A 18 -1.88 3.19 -11.28
CA ASP A 18 -1.15 3.05 -12.54
C ASP A 18 -0.09 1.94 -12.44
N LEU A 19 0.67 1.91 -11.34
CA LEU A 19 1.67 0.87 -11.07
C LEU A 19 1.07 -0.53 -11.04
N LEU A 20 -0.08 -0.68 -10.36
CA LEU A 20 -0.79 -1.96 -10.27
C LEU A 20 -1.32 -2.39 -11.63
N SER A 21 -1.90 -1.46 -12.40
CA SER A 21 -2.39 -1.74 -13.76
C SER A 21 -1.27 -2.24 -14.67
N GLU A 22 -0.11 -1.57 -14.65
CA GLU A 22 1.06 -1.97 -15.43
C GLU A 22 1.56 -3.36 -15.02
N GLY A 23 1.61 -3.66 -13.73
CA GLY A 23 2.01 -4.99 -13.25
C GLY A 23 1.02 -6.10 -13.60
N ILE A 24 -0.29 -5.81 -13.65
CA ILE A 24 -1.31 -6.75 -14.13
C ILE A 24 -1.11 -7.03 -15.63
N GLU A 25 -0.91 -5.98 -16.45
CA GLU A 25 -0.65 -6.12 -17.89
C GLU A 25 0.60 -6.97 -18.19
N LYS A 26 1.62 -6.87 -17.33
CA LYS A 26 2.85 -7.68 -17.41
C LYS A 26 2.71 -9.09 -16.81
N GLY A 27 1.60 -9.41 -16.14
CA GLY A 27 1.40 -10.68 -15.45
C GLY A 27 2.18 -10.84 -14.13
N GLU A 28 2.73 -9.74 -13.60
CA GLU A 28 3.47 -9.68 -12.34
C GLU A 28 2.52 -9.71 -11.13
N PHE A 29 1.31 -9.13 -11.27
CA PHE A 29 0.27 -9.12 -10.24
C PHE A 29 -0.96 -9.93 -10.67
N ALA A 30 -1.74 -10.38 -9.69
CA ALA A 30 -3.04 -11.00 -9.94
C ALA A 30 -4.05 -9.96 -10.46
N GLU A 31 -5.05 -10.40 -11.24
CA GLU A 31 -6.14 -9.52 -11.64
C GLU A 31 -6.92 -9.03 -10.41
N LEU A 32 -7.00 -7.71 -10.26
CA LEU A 32 -7.65 -7.06 -9.12
C LEU A 32 -8.13 -5.64 -9.48
N ASP A 33 -9.03 -5.08 -8.66
CA ASP A 33 -9.46 -3.69 -8.81
C ASP A 33 -8.34 -2.73 -8.33
N CYS A 34 -7.64 -2.12 -9.29
CA CYS A 34 -6.49 -1.23 -9.03
C CYS A 34 -6.83 -0.04 -8.13
N LYS A 35 -8.06 0.47 -8.23
CA LYS A 35 -8.55 1.55 -7.37
C LYS A 35 -8.66 1.08 -5.92
N THR A 36 -9.24 -0.08 -5.67
CA THR A 36 -9.39 -0.64 -4.33
C THR A 36 -8.03 -0.96 -3.73
N ALA A 37 -7.14 -1.60 -4.48
CA ALA A 37 -5.79 -1.90 -4.02
C ALA A 37 -4.95 -0.65 -3.72
N SER A 38 -5.00 0.39 -4.55
CA SER A 38 -4.29 1.65 -4.26
C SER A 38 -4.80 2.33 -2.99
N TYR A 39 -6.12 2.32 -2.74
CA TYR A 39 -6.68 2.82 -1.49
C TYR A 39 -6.22 1.98 -0.28
N THR A 40 -6.17 0.65 -0.42
CA THR A 40 -5.71 -0.26 0.64
C THR A 40 -4.25 -0.03 1.01
N ILE A 41 -3.36 0.11 0.02
CA ILE A 41 -1.92 0.39 0.25
C ILE A 41 -1.76 1.72 1.02
N ILE A 42 -2.48 2.76 0.61
CA ILE A 42 -2.42 4.06 1.29
C ILE A 42 -3.02 4.00 2.69
N ALA A 43 -4.13 3.26 2.88
CA ALA A 43 -4.72 3.07 4.19
C ALA A 43 -3.76 2.35 5.15
N PHE A 44 -3.05 1.33 4.68
CA PHE A 44 -2.01 0.65 5.46
C PHE A 44 -0.89 1.61 5.86
N ALA A 45 -0.33 2.36 4.90
CA ALA A 45 0.74 3.33 5.17
C ALA A 45 0.31 4.37 6.21
N LEU A 46 -0.90 4.92 6.09
CA LEU A 46 -1.45 5.87 7.07
C LEU A 46 -1.68 5.23 8.43
N GLY A 47 -2.19 3.99 8.45
CA GLY A 47 -2.37 3.22 9.68
C GLY A 47 -1.05 3.00 10.42
N MET A 48 0.04 2.70 9.71
CA MET A 48 1.37 2.59 10.31
C MET A 48 1.87 3.91 10.89
N LEU A 49 1.67 5.02 10.18
CA LEU A 49 2.04 6.36 10.68
C LEU A 49 1.27 6.71 11.96
N ILE A 50 -0.03 6.39 12.01
CA ILE A 50 -0.86 6.63 13.19
C ILE A 50 -0.44 5.71 14.34
N GLN A 51 -0.18 4.42 14.06
CA GLN A 51 0.24 3.46 15.09
C GLN A 51 1.52 3.90 15.81
N ARG A 52 2.48 4.47 15.07
CA ARG A 52 3.73 5.01 15.63
C ARG A 52 3.54 6.16 16.63
N LEU A 53 2.39 6.83 16.64
CA LEU A 53 2.11 7.93 17.56
C LEU A 53 1.66 7.45 18.95
N PHE A 54 1.26 6.19 19.08
CA PHE A 54 0.87 5.64 20.37
C PHE A 54 2.12 5.20 21.16
N PRO A 55 2.13 5.37 22.49
CA PRO A 55 3.17 4.80 23.32
C PRO A 55 2.99 3.28 23.35
N SER A 56 3.64 2.61 22.40
CA SER A 56 4.01 1.21 22.48
C SER A 56 5.50 1.14 22.85
N GLY A 57 5.98 -0.05 23.23
CA GLY A 57 7.31 -0.22 23.83
C GLY A 57 8.48 0.05 22.87
N GLU A 58 9.43 -0.89 22.83
CA GLU A 58 10.61 -0.82 21.95
C GLU A 58 10.34 -1.55 20.61
N GLU A 59 9.23 -1.23 19.93
CA GLU A 59 8.97 -1.85 18.63
C GLU A 59 9.86 -1.28 17.53
N ASP A 60 10.39 -2.17 16.69
CA ASP A 60 11.01 -1.79 15.42
C ASP A 60 9.92 -1.47 14.38
N TRP A 61 9.60 -0.17 14.28
CA TRP A 61 8.59 0.34 13.35
C TRP A 61 8.95 0.14 11.87
N GLU A 62 10.25 0.06 11.55
CA GLU A 62 10.68 -0.20 10.18
C GLU A 62 10.39 -1.66 9.83
N GLU A 63 10.75 -2.59 10.72
CA GLU A 63 10.46 -4.01 10.55
C GLU A 63 8.95 -4.27 10.48
N LEU A 64 8.15 -3.68 11.38
CA LEU A 64 6.69 -3.82 11.36
C LEU A 64 6.07 -3.30 10.07
N ALA A 65 6.52 -2.14 9.57
CA ALA A 65 6.02 -1.57 8.33
C ALA A 65 6.36 -2.45 7.12
N LYS A 66 7.59 -2.97 7.07
CA LYS A 66 8.04 -3.87 6.00
C LYS A 66 7.27 -5.18 6.00
N ASN A 67 7.15 -5.83 7.16
CA ASN A 67 6.44 -7.09 7.30
C ASN A 67 4.94 -6.93 7.01
N GLY A 68 4.32 -5.84 7.48
CA GLY A 68 2.93 -5.54 7.18
C GLY A 68 2.68 -5.28 5.69
N LEU A 69 3.61 -4.60 5.01
CA LEU A 69 3.52 -4.39 3.57
C LEU A 69 3.64 -5.72 2.82
N GLU A 70 4.55 -6.61 3.20
CA GLU A 70 4.66 -7.95 2.59
C GLU A 70 3.35 -8.75 2.74
N ILE A 71 2.66 -8.64 3.87
CA ILE A 71 1.34 -9.27 4.06
C ILE A 71 0.32 -8.71 3.05
N VAL A 72 0.29 -7.38 2.88
CA VAL A 72 -0.60 -6.73 1.90
C VAL A 72 -0.24 -7.17 0.48
N LEU A 73 1.04 -7.16 0.12
CA LEU A 73 1.54 -7.52 -1.20
C LEU A 73 1.35 -9.00 -1.52
N ALA A 74 1.45 -9.89 -0.53
CA ALA A 74 1.22 -11.32 -0.71
C ALA A 74 -0.18 -11.60 -1.26
N GLY A 75 -1.20 -10.84 -0.83
CA GLY A 75 -2.55 -10.92 -1.37
C GLY A 75 -2.72 -10.40 -2.80
N LEU A 76 -1.73 -9.69 -3.35
CA LEU A 76 -1.74 -9.15 -4.71
C LEU A 76 -0.91 -9.98 -5.71
N ARG A 77 -0.04 -10.87 -5.22
CA ARG A 77 0.84 -11.69 -6.06
C ARG A 77 0.03 -12.75 -6.80
N ASN A 78 0.39 -12.98 -8.06
CA ASN A 78 -0.19 -14.06 -8.86
C ASN A 78 0.48 -15.40 -8.48
N GLU A 79 -0.27 -16.35 -7.92
CA GLU A 79 0.24 -17.65 -7.46
C GLU A 79 0.78 -18.54 -8.60
N LYS A 80 0.54 -18.18 -9.87
CA LYS A 80 1.01 -18.95 -11.05
C LYS A 80 2.52 -18.85 -11.33
N ASN A 81 3.30 -18.11 -10.55
CA ASN A 81 4.74 -17.91 -10.72
C ASN A 81 5.62 -18.66 -9.69
N LEU A 82 5.12 -19.75 -9.10
CA LEU A 82 5.89 -20.71 -8.28
C LEU A 82 5.98 -22.08 -8.95
#